data_AF-A0A8H7CCN9-F1
#
_entry.id   AF-A0A8H7CCN9-F1
#
_cell.length_a   1.000
_cell.length_b   1.000
_cell.length_c   1.000
_cell.angle_alpha   90.00
_cell.angle_beta   90.00
_cell.angle_gamma   90.00
#
_symmetry.space_group_name_H-M   'P 1'
#
loop_
_entity.id
_entity.type
_entity.pdbx_description
1 polymer ?
#
loop_
_entity_poly.entity_id
_entity_poly.type
_entity_poly.pdbx_seq_one_letter_code
_entity_poly.pdbx_strand_id
1 'polypeptide(L)'
;MASRRQPCQRHQRYPALCKFPDVNLGRHFEDRYLSSNVNITVFDENNQTVSVPVGRRFRKFKTRKWGGRSITALGVLFDFTTNAANTTVQRVEDMVLEPWFLGAIEEEPQLFLLVGHMPIYGSGWPLVFDVIRARHPTTPILIFGGHLHIRDCLQLDGRSMSLASGRYMETVGWMSVDLDEGGTDDLNFSRRYLDANRATYQFHSGKNESSFDTEQGKNITAGLYALEERFGLTYQSGVAPQDYTMTRHPYPSANSLLSLTAEEVVPTALSLNSTRAQPFILLLSSGSQRFDIYKGPFTKNDQLTASPFVNAYVYVADVPYEAAVKVLPRMNQDGPERIWGREELEEETRETRRRRVEMEVERGYQAWLASMQRVAANADSELSLGYVTVDSCPDAGDDIPHTPLPVYPIPPFIASRTPSPAPAVVDVVFDDFILPQVLKTLNKVQSARMYGAEDVREYAEVRSNEVLGVYAQVAWN
;
A
#
# COMPACT_ATOMS: atom_id res chain seq x y z
N MET A 1 31.40 7.18 -38.59
CA MET A 1 29.99 7.17 -38.15
C MET A 1 29.96 6.77 -36.68
N ALA A 2 29.76 7.75 -35.81
CA ALA A 2 30.04 7.64 -34.38
C ALA A 2 28.95 6.86 -33.62
N SER A 3 29.33 5.68 -33.15
CA SER A 3 28.96 5.05 -31.86
C SER A 3 27.87 5.77 -31.05
N ARG A 4 26.62 5.26 -31.11
CA ARG A 4 25.60 5.45 -30.07
C ARG A 4 26.02 4.66 -28.82
N ARG A 5 26.93 5.21 -28.03
CA ARG A 5 27.24 4.73 -26.68
C ARG A 5 26.28 5.37 -25.68
N GLN A 6 25.76 4.53 -24.80
CA GLN A 6 24.80 4.81 -23.73
C GLN A 6 25.19 6.05 -22.88
N PRO A 7 24.26 6.97 -22.57
CA PRO A 7 24.55 8.11 -21.70
C PRO A 7 24.93 7.73 -20.26
N CYS A 8 24.57 6.53 -19.78
CA CYS A 8 24.94 6.04 -18.45
C CYS A 8 26.45 5.82 -18.26
N GLN A 9 27.25 5.74 -19.34
CA GLN A 9 28.71 5.65 -19.21
C GLN A 9 29.38 7.00 -18.93
N ARG A 10 28.74 8.15 -19.22
CA ARG A 10 29.32 9.47 -18.90
C ARG A 10 29.09 9.92 -17.45
N HIS A 11 28.15 9.32 -16.72
CA HIS A 11 27.84 9.66 -15.34
C HIS A 11 28.12 8.49 -14.38
N GLN A 12 29.39 8.06 -14.31
CA GLN A 12 29.87 7.13 -13.27
C GLN A 12 29.90 7.74 -11.85
N ARG A 13 29.40 8.98 -11.64
CA ARG A 13 29.52 9.67 -10.34
C ARG A 13 28.35 9.48 -9.36
N TYR A 14 27.19 8.95 -9.76
CA TYR A 14 26.05 8.80 -8.81
C TYR A 14 25.17 7.57 -9.06
N PRO A 15 25.60 6.36 -8.61
CA PRO A 15 24.80 5.14 -8.69
C PRO A 15 23.48 5.20 -7.90
N ALA A 16 23.37 6.08 -6.89
CA ALA A 16 22.21 6.18 -5.99
C ALA A 16 20.98 6.83 -6.65
N LEU A 17 21.17 7.78 -7.57
CA LEU A 17 20.07 8.42 -8.32
C LEU A 17 19.39 7.43 -9.29
N CYS A 18 20.13 6.44 -9.80
CA CYS A 18 19.61 5.38 -10.65
C CYS A 18 18.82 4.30 -9.88
N LYS A 19 18.80 4.35 -8.54
CA LYS A 19 18.03 3.42 -7.69
C LYS A 19 16.62 3.93 -7.35
N PHE A 20 16.28 5.17 -7.70
CA PHE A 20 14.91 5.67 -7.52
C PHE A 20 14.01 5.13 -8.66
N PRO A 21 12.99 4.31 -8.34
CA PRO A 21 12.09 3.75 -9.35
C PRO A 21 11.44 4.84 -10.20
N ASP A 22 11.00 5.93 -9.56
CA ASP A 22 10.29 7.04 -10.23
C ASP A 22 11.15 7.79 -11.24
N VAL A 23 12.47 7.87 -11.03
CA VAL A 23 13.39 8.49 -12.01
C VAL A 23 13.55 7.60 -13.25
N ASN A 24 13.58 6.28 -13.06
CA ASN A 24 13.66 5.33 -14.16
C ASN A 24 12.33 5.23 -14.91
N LEU A 25 11.20 5.24 -14.20
CA LEU A 25 9.86 5.25 -14.78
C LEU A 25 9.58 6.57 -15.51
N GLY A 26 9.92 7.71 -14.92
CA GLY A 26 9.81 9.02 -15.56
C GLY A 26 10.61 9.10 -16.87
N ARG A 27 11.78 8.47 -16.92
CA ARG A 27 12.57 8.35 -18.16
C ARG A 27 11.95 7.41 -19.18
N HIS A 28 11.41 6.28 -18.75
CA HIS A 28 10.82 5.29 -19.66
C HIS A 28 9.49 5.76 -20.26
N PHE A 29 8.66 6.43 -19.45
CA PHE A 29 7.35 6.92 -19.85
C PHE A 29 7.37 8.36 -20.38
N GLU A 30 8.49 9.06 -20.22
CA GLU A 30 8.76 10.41 -20.73
C GLU A 30 7.63 11.40 -20.37
N ASP A 31 6.94 11.93 -21.38
CA ASP A 31 5.87 12.91 -21.21
C ASP A 31 4.57 12.32 -20.63
N ARG A 32 4.51 11.00 -20.44
CA ARG A 32 3.36 10.28 -19.86
C ARG A 32 3.45 10.06 -18.36
N TYR A 33 4.62 10.26 -17.74
CA TYR A 33 4.77 10.17 -16.30
C TYR A 33 4.47 11.52 -15.67
N LEU A 34 3.34 11.62 -14.97
CA LEU A 34 2.87 12.88 -14.40
C LEU A 34 3.14 12.96 -12.90
N SER A 35 3.78 14.05 -12.49
CA SER A 35 3.89 14.48 -11.11
C SER A 35 3.87 16.01 -11.02
N SER A 36 2.73 16.54 -10.59
CA SER A 36 2.36 17.94 -10.49
C SER A 36 2.96 18.61 -9.25
N ASN A 37 3.07 17.87 -8.15
CA ASN A 37 3.51 18.38 -6.85
C ASN A 37 4.75 17.66 -6.27
N VAL A 38 5.46 16.84 -7.04
CA VAL A 38 6.71 16.20 -6.58
C VAL A 38 7.91 16.69 -7.37
N ASN A 39 8.89 17.22 -6.65
CA ASN A 39 10.21 17.57 -7.18
C ASN A 39 11.29 16.63 -6.63
N ILE A 40 12.40 16.54 -7.36
CA ILE A 40 13.66 15.92 -6.96
C ILE A 40 14.79 16.95 -7.09
N THR A 41 15.68 16.98 -6.10
CA THR A 41 16.91 17.76 -6.14
C THR A 41 17.99 17.00 -6.90
N VAL A 42 18.49 17.60 -7.97
CA VAL A 42 19.56 17.06 -8.83
C VAL A 42 20.67 18.10 -9.00
N PHE A 43 21.82 17.70 -9.56
CA PHE A 43 22.87 18.65 -9.94
C PHE A 43 22.67 19.09 -11.39
N ASP A 44 22.79 20.38 -11.65
CA ASP A 44 22.84 20.93 -13.00
C ASP A 44 24.23 20.74 -13.66
N GLU A 45 24.40 21.25 -14.89
CA GLU A 45 25.66 21.17 -15.63
C GLU A 45 26.83 21.89 -14.94
N ASN A 46 26.53 22.83 -14.03
CA ASN A 46 27.51 23.61 -13.25
C ASN A 46 27.72 23.04 -11.85
N ASN A 47 27.22 21.84 -11.57
CA ASN A 47 27.30 21.16 -10.28
C ASN A 47 26.61 21.92 -9.14
N GLN A 48 25.60 22.73 -9.46
CA GLN A 48 24.70 23.39 -8.52
C GLN A 48 23.46 22.53 -8.30
N THR A 49 22.94 22.49 -7.07
CA THR A 49 21.70 21.78 -6.77
C THR A 49 20.50 22.54 -7.31
N VAL A 50 19.70 21.88 -8.13
CA VAL A 50 18.45 22.40 -8.69
C VAL A 50 17.30 21.46 -8.36
N SER A 51 16.14 22.03 -8.02
CA SER A 51 14.90 21.27 -7.80
C SER A 51 14.12 21.19 -9.10
N VAL A 52 13.86 19.98 -9.58
CA VAL A 52 13.14 19.74 -10.84
C VAL A 52 11.98 18.78 -10.64
N PRO A 53 10.90 18.86 -11.42
CA PRO A 53 9.79 17.92 -11.31
C PRO A 53 10.22 16.46 -11.58
N VAL A 54 9.61 15.52 -10.88
CA VAL A 54 9.74 14.09 -11.21
C VAL A 54 8.81 13.76 -12.38
N GLY A 55 9.34 13.76 -13.60
CA GLY A 55 8.51 13.64 -14.81
C GLY A 55 7.93 14.98 -15.24
N ARG A 56 6.67 15.01 -15.68
CA ARG A 56 5.99 16.24 -16.12
C ARG A 56 4.93 16.69 -15.13
N ARG A 57 4.82 17.99 -14.88
CA ARG A 57 3.76 18.54 -14.02
C ARG A 57 2.37 18.41 -14.62
N PHE A 58 2.26 18.50 -15.94
CA PHE A 58 1.04 18.30 -16.70
C PHE A 58 1.37 17.86 -18.12
N ARG A 59 0.36 17.39 -18.85
CA ARG A 59 0.46 17.10 -20.28
C ARG A 59 -0.81 17.53 -20.99
N LYS A 60 -0.65 18.27 -22.08
CA LYS A 60 -1.73 18.54 -23.04
C LYS A 60 -1.56 17.65 -24.27
N PHE A 61 -2.60 16.95 -24.68
CA PHE A 61 -2.54 16.06 -25.84
C PHE A 61 -3.91 15.88 -26.49
N LYS A 62 -3.91 15.34 -27.72
CA LYS A 62 -5.12 14.93 -28.43
C LYS A 62 -5.23 13.40 -28.47
N THR A 63 -6.43 12.86 -28.32
CA THR A 63 -6.66 11.43 -28.51
C THR A 63 -6.36 11.01 -29.95
N ARG A 64 -5.98 9.75 -30.17
CA ARG A 64 -5.69 9.25 -31.53
C ARG A 64 -6.96 8.95 -32.36
N LYS A 65 -8.07 8.68 -31.67
CA LYS A 65 -9.38 8.37 -32.26
C LYS A 65 -10.41 9.42 -31.82
N TRP A 66 -11.62 9.35 -32.38
CA TRP A 66 -12.78 10.15 -31.99
C TRP A 66 -12.55 11.66 -32.16
N GLY A 67 -12.09 12.08 -33.33
CA GLY A 67 -11.94 13.51 -33.67
C GLY A 67 -10.75 14.22 -33.01
N GLY A 68 -9.93 13.51 -32.22
CA GLY A 68 -8.74 14.08 -31.60
C GLY A 68 -9.07 14.99 -30.42
N ARG A 69 -9.78 14.43 -29.42
CA ARG A 69 -10.25 15.16 -28.26
C ARG A 69 -9.10 15.80 -27.49
N SER A 70 -9.18 17.08 -27.18
CA SER A 70 -8.16 17.79 -26.39
C SER A 70 -8.27 17.43 -24.91
N ILE A 71 -7.16 17.01 -24.32
CA ILE A 71 -7.06 16.61 -22.92
C ILE A 71 -5.96 17.41 -22.24
N THR A 72 -6.26 17.97 -21.07
CA THR A 72 -5.26 18.49 -20.13
C THR A 72 -5.18 17.53 -18.95
N ALA A 73 -4.02 16.91 -18.75
CA ALA A 73 -3.81 15.92 -17.70
C ALA A 73 -2.83 16.40 -16.62
N LEU A 74 -3.14 16.09 -15.35
CA LEU A 74 -2.36 16.42 -14.15
C LEU A 74 -2.12 15.14 -13.31
N GLY A 75 -1.04 15.13 -12.53
CA GLY A 75 -0.58 13.99 -11.74
C GLY A 75 -0.33 14.35 -10.28
N VAL A 76 -1.29 14.16 -9.36
CA VAL A 76 -1.20 14.72 -8.00
C VAL A 76 -0.94 13.62 -6.96
N LEU A 77 0.10 13.78 -6.17
CA LEU A 77 0.33 12.96 -4.98
C LEU A 77 -0.43 13.56 -3.78
N PHE A 78 -0.93 12.73 -2.88
CA PHE A 78 -1.42 13.19 -1.57
C PHE A 78 -0.35 13.97 -0.79
N ASP A 79 -0.73 14.59 0.32
CA ASP A 79 0.19 15.33 1.20
C ASP A 79 1.16 14.39 1.94
N PHE A 80 2.08 13.83 1.17
CA PHE A 80 3.03 12.83 1.60
C PHE A 80 4.25 13.49 2.25
N THR A 81 4.34 13.36 3.56
CA THR A 81 5.35 14.06 4.38
C THR A 81 6.58 13.21 4.72
N THR A 82 6.69 12.00 4.17
CA THR A 82 7.74 11.02 4.55
C THR A 82 8.66 10.63 3.39
N ASN A 83 8.68 11.49 2.38
CA ASN A 83 9.49 11.39 1.20
C ASN A 83 11.01 11.41 1.51
N ALA A 84 11.81 10.94 0.55
CA ALA A 84 13.25 10.89 0.69
C ALA A 84 13.87 12.30 0.77
N ALA A 85 15.00 12.45 1.47
CA ALA A 85 15.64 13.75 1.72
C ALA A 85 15.94 14.59 0.46
N ASN A 86 16.14 13.94 -0.68
CA ASN A 86 16.40 14.60 -1.97
C ASN A 86 15.12 14.86 -2.79
N THR A 87 13.94 14.65 -2.23
CA THR A 87 12.66 14.90 -2.89
C THR A 87 11.86 15.94 -2.11
N THR A 88 10.87 16.54 -2.74
CA THR A 88 9.95 17.48 -2.10
C THR A 88 8.55 17.23 -2.62
N VAL A 89 7.60 17.06 -1.72
CA VAL A 89 6.17 16.99 -2.05
C VAL A 89 5.55 18.30 -1.60
N GLN A 90 5.10 19.09 -2.56
CA GLN A 90 4.33 20.32 -2.31
C GLN A 90 2.91 19.94 -1.92
N ARG A 91 2.34 20.62 -0.92
CA ARG A 91 0.95 20.40 -0.53
C ARG A 91 0.01 20.77 -1.66
N VAL A 92 -1.10 20.05 -1.77
CA VAL A 92 -2.07 20.28 -2.86
C VAL A 92 -2.61 21.71 -2.83
N GLU A 93 -2.87 22.26 -1.64
CA GLU A 93 -3.33 23.64 -1.43
C GLU A 93 -2.35 24.70 -1.96
N ASP A 94 -1.04 24.45 -1.87
CA ASP A 94 -0.02 25.37 -2.37
C ASP A 94 0.15 25.20 -3.89
N MET A 95 0.09 23.95 -4.38
CA MET A 95 0.25 23.60 -5.79
C MET A 95 -0.79 24.30 -6.69
N VAL A 96 -2.06 24.34 -6.26
CA VAL A 96 -3.14 24.92 -7.08
C VAL A 96 -3.05 26.45 -7.24
N LEU A 97 -2.20 27.11 -6.45
CA LEU A 97 -1.95 28.56 -6.52
C LEU A 97 -0.75 28.90 -7.43
N GLU A 98 0.00 27.89 -7.88
CA GLU A 98 1.21 28.11 -8.67
C GLU A 98 0.91 28.67 -10.08
N PRO A 99 1.73 29.61 -10.59
CA PRO A 99 1.54 30.18 -11.93
C PRO A 99 1.52 29.12 -13.05
N TRP A 100 2.31 28.06 -12.93
CA TRP A 100 2.33 26.99 -13.92
C TRP A 100 1.01 26.18 -13.92
N PHE A 101 0.38 26.01 -12.77
CA PHE A 101 -0.88 25.27 -12.64
C PHE A 101 -2.01 26.09 -13.27
N LEU A 102 -2.13 27.36 -12.88
CA LEU A 102 -3.09 28.30 -13.45
C LEU A 102 -2.93 28.43 -14.97
N GLY A 103 -1.68 28.49 -15.46
CA GLY A 103 -1.37 28.48 -16.89
C GLY A 103 -1.70 27.16 -17.59
N ALA A 104 -1.54 26.02 -16.91
CA ALA A 104 -1.87 24.71 -17.48
C ALA A 104 -3.38 24.55 -17.74
N ILE A 105 -4.21 25.10 -16.84
CA ILE A 105 -5.68 25.08 -16.95
C ILE A 105 -6.24 26.31 -17.67
N GLU A 106 -5.40 27.21 -18.19
CA GLU A 106 -5.84 28.47 -18.82
C GLU A 106 -6.79 28.23 -20.00
N GLU A 107 -6.36 27.34 -20.90
CA GLU A 107 -7.08 26.90 -22.09
C GLU A 107 -8.05 25.76 -21.74
N GLU A 108 -9.31 25.90 -22.15
CA GLU A 108 -10.35 24.89 -21.94
C GLU A 108 -10.10 23.66 -22.84
N PRO A 109 -9.82 22.47 -22.28
CA PRO A 109 -9.81 21.22 -23.02
C PRO A 109 -11.24 20.68 -23.17
N GLN A 110 -11.41 19.60 -23.94
CA GLN A 110 -12.66 18.83 -23.91
C GLN A 110 -12.76 17.92 -22.68
N LEU A 111 -11.66 17.73 -21.96
CA LEU A 111 -11.56 16.86 -20.80
C LEU A 111 -10.36 17.26 -19.93
N PHE A 112 -10.59 17.42 -18.63
CA PHE A 112 -9.51 17.37 -17.65
C PHE A 112 -9.35 15.94 -17.13
N LEU A 113 -8.12 15.43 -17.17
CA LEU A 113 -7.77 14.11 -16.66
C LEU A 113 -6.84 14.26 -15.44
N LEU A 114 -7.38 14.01 -14.25
CA LEU A 114 -6.63 14.07 -13.00
C LEU A 114 -6.26 12.65 -12.60
N VAL A 115 -4.97 12.33 -12.56
CA VAL A 115 -4.48 11.05 -12.05
C VAL A 115 -3.68 11.30 -10.78
N GLY A 116 -3.74 10.39 -9.81
CA GLY A 116 -3.02 10.63 -8.56
C GLY A 116 -3.00 9.45 -7.61
N HIS A 117 -1.93 9.35 -6.84
CA HIS A 117 -1.86 8.41 -5.73
C HIS A 117 -2.43 9.08 -4.49
N MET A 118 -3.76 9.26 -4.47
CA MET A 118 -4.49 9.94 -3.42
C MET A 118 -5.89 9.32 -3.30
N PRO A 119 -6.43 9.10 -2.08
CA PRO A 119 -7.79 8.60 -1.91
C PRO A 119 -8.79 9.49 -2.65
N ILE A 120 -9.85 8.94 -3.24
CA ILE A 120 -10.85 9.77 -3.95
C ILE A 120 -11.81 10.50 -3.00
N TYR A 121 -11.90 10.05 -1.74
CA TYR A 121 -12.69 10.66 -0.68
C TYR A 121 -11.79 11.19 0.45
N GLY A 122 -12.18 12.29 1.09
CA GLY A 122 -11.49 12.83 2.28
C GLY A 122 -10.05 13.28 2.02
N SER A 123 -9.74 13.74 0.80
CA SER A 123 -8.39 14.08 0.34
C SER A 123 -8.33 15.45 -0.33
N GLY A 124 -7.20 15.79 -0.97
CA GLY A 124 -6.98 17.06 -1.67
C GLY A 124 -7.65 17.19 -3.05
N TRP A 125 -8.41 16.18 -3.53
CA TRP A 125 -9.08 16.29 -4.84
C TRP A 125 -10.02 17.49 -4.99
N PRO A 126 -10.85 17.86 -3.98
CA PRO A 126 -11.69 19.04 -4.04
C PRO A 126 -10.89 20.33 -4.30
N LEU A 127 -9.68 20.47 -3.74
CA LEU A 127 -8.85 21.66 -3.98
C LEU A 127 -8.45 21.83 -5.44
N VAL A 128 -8.13 20.72 -6.12
CA VAL A 128 -7.79 20.74 -7.56
C VAL A 128 -9.04 20.93 -8.41
N PHE A 129 -10.11 20.22 -8.05
CA PHE A 129 -11.41 20.26 -8.72
C PHE A 129 -12.02 21.66 -8.69
N ASP A 130 -12.06 22.31 -7.52
CA ASP A 130 -12.70 23.61 -7.30
C ASP A 130 -11.99 24.71 -8.12
N VAL A 131 -10.66 24.70 -8.19
CA VAL A 131 -9.92 25.70 -8.98
C VAL A 131 -10.15 25.51 -10.48
N ILE A 132 -10.23 24.26 -10.97
CA ILE A 132 -10.61 23.98 -12.36
C ILE A 132 -12.05 24.41 -12.62
N ARG A 133 -12.99 24.04 -11.75
CA ARG A 133 -14.42 24.35 -11.88
C ARG A 133 -14.72 25.84 -11.82
N ALA A 134 -14.02 26.60 -10.99
CA ALA A 134 -14.15 28.05 -10.93
C ALA A 134 -13.81 28.72 -12.27
N ARG A 135 -12.90 28.11 -13.03
CA ARG A 135 -12.48 28.60 -14.35
C ARG A 135 -13.31 28.03 -15.50
N HIS A 136 -13.69 26.77 -15.37
CA HIS A 136 -14.30 25.92 -16.38
C HIS A 136 -15.53 25.21 -15.79
N PRO A 137 -16.68 25.90 -15.69
CA PRO A 137 -17.82 25.40 -14.92
C PRO A 137 -18.41 24.09 -15.44
N THR A 138 -18.27 23.82 -16.73
CA THR A 138 -18.91 22.67 -17.39
C THR A 138 -17.94 21.74 -18.11
N THR A 139 -16.62 21.98 -18.09
CA THR A 139 -15.69 21.07 -18.76
C THR A 139 -15.61 19.72 -18.02
N PRO A 140 -15.74 18.56 -18.66
CA PRO A 140 -15.73 17.28 -17.94
C PRO A 140 -14.41 17.02 -17.19
N ILE A 141 -14.49 16.48 -15.96
CA ILE A 141 -13.32 16.17 -15.11
C ILE A 141 -13.35 14.70 -14.70
N LEU A 142 -12.30 13.94 -15.05
CA LEU A 142 -12.15 12.53 -14.70
C LEU A 142 -11.00 12.38 -13.72
N ILE A 143 -11.25 11.71 -12.59
CA ILE A 143 -10.27 11.56 -11.51
C ILE A 143 -9.95 10.08 -11.30
N PHE A 144 -8.68 9.71 -11.31
CA PHE A 144 -8.22 8.36 -10.97
C PHE A 144 -7.32 8.43 -9.74
N GLY A 145 -7.85 7.94 -8.62
CA GLY A 145 -7.19 7.93 -7.32
C GLY A 145 -6.68 6.55 -6.90
N GLY A 146 -6.22 6.46 -5.65
CA GLY A 146 -5.69 5.22 -5.08
C GLY A 146 -5.39 5.34 -3.59
N HIS A 147 -4.24 4.83 -3.16
CA HIS A 147 -3.72 4.87 -1.79
C HIS A 147 -4.42 3.95 -0.77
N LEU A 148 -5.76 3.98 -0.64
CA LEU A 148 -6.47 3.18 0.36
C LEU A 148 -6.64 1.69 0.03
N HIS A 149 -6.22 1.25 -1.16
CA HIS A 149 -6.30 -0.14 -1.60
C HIS A 149 -7.74 -0.69 -1.80
N ILE A 150 -8.72 0.19 -2.05
CA ILE A 150 -10.15 -0.17 -2.18
C ILE A 150 -10.69 0.07 -3.60
N ARG A 151 -11.79 -0.62 -3.94
CA ARG A 151 -12.66 -0.21 -5.06
C ARG A 151 -13.57 0.90 -4.56
N ASP A 152 -13.56 2.04 -5.23
CA ASP A 152 -14.41 3.18 -4.84
C ASP A 152 -14.72 4.09 -6.03
N CYS A 153 -15.86 4.78 -5.94
CA CYS A 153 -16.33 5.75 -6.93
C CYS A 153 -17.03 6.92 -6.25
N LEU A 154 -16.76 8.13 -6.74
CA LEU A 154 -17.37 9.36 -6.27
C LEU A 154 -17.62 10.33 -7.42
N GLN A 155 -18.85 10.81 -7.57
CA GLN A 155 -19.16 11.95 -8.42
C GLN A 155 -19.18 13.23 -7.58
N LEU A 156 -18.38 14.22 -7.95
CA LEU A 156 -18.34 15.53 -7.27
C LEU A 156 -19.43 16.47 -7.81
N ASP A 157 -19.77 16.29 -9.09
CA ASP A 157 -20.90 16.92 -9.79
C ASP A 157 -21.39 16.00 -10.92
N GLY A 158 -22.43 16.41 -11.65
CA GLY A 158 -22.96 15.62 -12.77
C GLY A 158 -22.06 15.58 -14.01
N ARG A 159 -20.91 16.25 -14.00
CA ARG A 159 -19.95 16.30 -15.13
C ARG A 159 -18.55 15.83 -14.70
N SER A 160 -18.47 15.07 -13.62
CA SER A 160 -17.25 14.48 -13.12
C SER A 160 -17.45 13.10 -12.51
N MET A 161 -16.40 12.30 -12.52
CA MET A 161 -16.37 11.03 -11.82
C MET A 161 -14.95 10.72 -11.36
N SER A 162 -14.84 10.23 -10.14
CA SER A 162 -13.62 9.75 -9.51
C SER A 162 -13.67 8.23 -9.38
N LEU A 163 -12.56 7.54 -9.64
CA LEU A 163 -12.45 6.08 -9.53
C LEU A 163 -11.17 5.66 -8.81
N ALA A 164 -11.28 4.76 -7.85
CA ALA A 164 -10.16 4.02 -7.23
C ALA A 164 -10.30 2.53 -7.54
N SER A 165 -9.18 1.89 -7.92
CA SER A 165 -9.19 0.56 -8.57
C SER A 165 -8.55 -0.56 -7.73
N GLY A 166 -8.79 -0.58 -6.43
CA GLY A 166 -8.35 -1.69 -5.56
C GLY A 166 -6.83 -1.76 -5.38
N ARG A 167 -6.30 -2.99 -5.30
CA ARG A 167 -4.90 -3.30 -5.00
C ARG A 167 -4.40 -4.56 -5.69
N TYR A 168 -3.08 -4.76 -5.65
CA TYR A 168 -2.39 -6.04 -5.88
C TYR A 168 -2.74 -6.81 -7.16
N MET A 169 -3.13 -6.10 -8.22
CA MET A 169 -3.63 -6.72 -9.45
C MET A 169 -4.82 -7.65 -9.18
N GLU A 170 -5.67 -7.34 -8.20
CA GLU A 170 -6.97 -7.99 -7.96
C GLU A 170 -8.09 -7.33 -8.78
N THR A 171 -7.88 -6.07 -9.20
CA THR A 171 -8.90 -5.26 -9.88
C THR A 171 -8.31 -4.48 -11.05
N VAL A 172 -9.04 -4.44 -12.17
CA VAL A 172 -8.85 -3.46 -13.24
C VAL A 172 -10.05 -2.52 -13.23
N GLY A 173 -9.83 -1.25 -12.91
CA GLY A 173 -10.89 -0.24 -12.96
C GLY A 173 -11.20 0.19 -14.40
N TRP A 174 -12.49 0.32 -14.69
CA TRP A 174 -13.02 0.76 -15.97
C TRP A 174 -13.97 1.94 -15.77
N MET A 175 -13.85 2.97 -16.59
CA MET A 175 -14.75 4.12 -16.64
C MET A 175 -15.02 4.49 -18.09
N SER A 176 -16.28 4.80 -18.41
CA SER A 176 -16.68 5.42 -19.67
C SER A 176 -17.56 6.63 -19.41
N VAL A 177 -17.51 7.60 -20.32
CA VAL A 177 -18.34 8.80 -20.29
C VAL A 177 -18.76 9.16 -21.71
N ASP A 178 -20.02 9.50 -21.88
CA ASP A 178 -20.55 10.03 -23.14
C ASP A 178 -20.28 11.54 -23.19
N LEU A 179 -19.14 11.94 -23.77
CA LEU A 179 -18.76 13.36 -23.86
C LEU A 179 -19.63 14.12 -24.88
N ASP A 180 -20.16 15.25 -24.43
CA ASP A 180 -20.85 16.22 -25.30
C ASP A 180 -19.89 17.24 -25.92
N GLU A 181 -20.42 18.08 -26.82
CA GLU A 181 -19.67 19.17 -27.46
C GLU A 181 -20.14 20.52 -26.93
N GLY A 182 -19.62 20.90 -25.75
CA GLY A 182 -19.92 22.20 -25.13
C GLY A 182 -21.29 22.28 -24.47
N GLY A 183 -21.86 21.14 -24.07
CA GLY A 183 -23.10 21.09 -23.31
C GLY A 183 -22.89 21.44 -21.84
N THR A 184 -24.00 21.69 -21.15
CA THR A 184 -24.01 22.07 -19.73
C THR A 184 -24.76 21.06 -18.85
N ASP A 185 -25.44 20.10 -19.46
CA ASP A 185 -26.26 19.10 -18.76
C ASP A 185 -25.37 18.04 -18.10
N ASP A 186 -25.93 17.23 -17.21
CA ASP A 186 -25.19 16.13 -16.61
C ASP A 186 -24.76 15.11 -17.67
N LEU A 187 -23.55 14.57 -17.53
CA LEU A 187 -23.02 13.56 -18.43
C LEU A 187 -23.37 12.16 -17.95
N ASN A 188 -23.53 11.25 -18.91
CA ASN A 188 -23.74 9.84 -18.62
C ASN A 188 -22.40 9.15 -18.38
N PHE A 189 -22.17 8.73 -17.14
CA PHE A 189 -20.99 7.96 -16.75
C PHE A 189 -21.34 6.50 -16.47
N SER A 190 -20.39 5.62 -16.75
CA SER A 190 -20.45 4.23 -16.29
C SER A 190 -19.09 3.81 -15.74
N ARG A 191 -19.11 2.98 -14.70
CA ARG A 191 -17.90 2.41 -14.09
C ARG A 191 -18.04 0.93 -13.82
N ARG A 192 -16.94 0.21 -13.95
CA ARG A 192 -16.82 -1.20 -13.58
C ARG A 192 -15.51 -1.50 -12.85
N TYR A 193 -15.56 -2.42 -11.89
CA TYR A 193 -14.39 -3.04 -11.29
C TYR A 193 -14.30 -4.46 -11.82
N LEU A 194 -13.32 -4.69 -12.70
CA LEU A 194 -13.13 -5.99 -13.32
C LEU A 194 -12.22 -6.83 -12.44
N ASP A 195 -12.67 -8.03 -12.07
CA ASP A 195 -11.78 -9.02 -11.47
C ASP A 195 -10.59 -9.30 -12.41
N ALA A 196 -9.38 -9.25 -11.86
CA ALA A 196 -8.16 -9.36 -12.64
C ALA A 196 -7.79 -10.81 -12.96
N ASN A 197 -8.65 -11.49 -13.73
CA ASN A 197 -8.45 -12.87 -14.15
C ASN A 197 -8.74 -13.07 -15.65
N ARG A 198 -8.26 -14.19 -16.19
CA ARG A 198 -8.39 -14.52 -17.62
C ARG A 198 -9.85 -14.60 -18.09
N ALA A 199 -10.74 -15.17 -17.28
CA ALA A 199 -12.15 -15.34 -17.65
C ALA A 199 -12.85 -13.99 -17.81
N THR A 200 -12.64 -13.06 -16.86
CA THR A 200 -13.12 -11.68 -16.95
C THR A 200 -12.57 -10.97 -18.20
N TYR A 201 -11.26 -11.09 -18.46
CA TYR A 201 -10.66 -10.45 -19.64
C TYR A 201 -11.18 -11.03 -20.97
N GLN A 202 -11.40 -12.35 -21.04
CA GLN A 202 -11.99 -13.00 -22.21
C GLN A 202 -13.42 -12.53 -22.45
N PHE A 203 -14.24 -12.51 -21.39
CA PHE A 203 -15.62 -12.03 -21.45
C PHE A 203 -15.69 -10.60 -22.01
N HIS A 204 -14.95 -9.66 -21.43
CA HIS A 204 -15.00 -8.26 -21.87
C HIS A 204 -14.31 -7.98 -23.20
N SER A 205 -13.37 -8.83 -23.63
CA SER A 205 -12.76 -8.70 -24.96
C SER A 205 -13.56 -9.40 -26.07
N GLY A 206 -14.59 -10.18 -25.72
CA GLY A 206 -15.33 -11.01 -26.66
C GLY A 206 -14.47 -12.13 -27.28
N LYS A 207 -13.39 -12.53 -26.60
CA LYS A 207 -12.44 -13.54 -27.06
C LYS A 207 -12.57 -14.81 -26.24
N ASN A 208 -11.98 -15.89 -26.75
CA ASN A 208 -11.94 -17.19 -26.09
C ASN A 208 -10.49 -17.68 -25.93
N GLU A 209 -10.31 -18.84 -25.30
CA GLU A 209 -9.01 -19.46 -25.05
C GLU A 209 -8.07 -19.48 -26.27
N SER A 210 -8.60 -19.73 -27.47
CA SER A 210 -7.79 -19.84 -28.69
C SER A 210 -7.39 -18.49 -29.32
N SER A 211 -8.09 -17.40 -28.99
CA SER A 211 -7.93 -16.09 -29.64
C SER A 211 -7.52 -14.95 -28.71
N PHE A 212 -7.57 -15.20 -27.39
CA PHE A 212 -7.27 -14.23 -26.36
C PHE A 212 -5.78 -13.84 -26.36
N ASP A 213 -4.89 -14.83 -26.37
CA ASP A 213 -3.46 -14.60 -26.24
C ASP A 213 -2.87 -13.88 -27.45
N THR A 214 -1.96 -12.96 -27.17
CA THR A 214 -1.15 -12.28 -28.19
C THR A 214 0.31 -12.70 -28.05
N GLU A 215 1.07 -12.66 -29.13
CA GLU A 215 2.50 -12.98 -29.08
C GLU A 215 3.27 -12.06 -28.12
N GLN A 216 2.90 -10.78 -28.04
CA GLN A 216 3.47 -9.86 -27.07
C GLN A 216 3.14 -10.29 -25.63
N GLY A 217 1.89 -10.68 -25.35
CA GLY A 217 1.47 -11.17 -24.04
C GLY A 217 2.25 -12.42 -23.62
N LYS A 218 2.37 -13.41 -24.52
CA LYS A 218 3.16 -14.62 -24.29
C LYS A 218 4.63 -14.31 -23.98
N ASN A 219 5.23 -13.36 -24.70
CA ASN A 219 6.61 -12.94 -24.45
C ASN A 219 6.77 -12.26 -23.08
N ILE A 220 5.81 -11.45 -22.64
CA ILE A 220 5.81 -10.86 -21.29
C ILE A 220 5.71 -11.97 -20.25
N THR A 221 4.78 -12.92 -20.41
CA THR A 221 4.62 -14.06 -19.50
C THR A 221 5.90 -14.90 -19.39
N ALA A 222 6.53 -15.23 -20.52
CA ALA A 222 7.82 -15.94 -20.52
C ALA A 222 8.92 -15.15 -19.81
N GLY A 223 8.95 -13.83 -19.98
CA GLY A 223 9.87 -12.94 -19.26
C GLY A 223 9.64 -12.94 -17.75
N LEU A 224 8.39 -12.97 -17.29
CA LEU A 224 8.04 -13.06 -15.88
C LEU A 224 8.52 -14.38 -15.26
N TYR A 225 8.30 -15.52 -15.94
CA TYR A 225 8.81 -16.82 -15.47
C TYR A 225 10.34 -16.84 -15.38
N ALA A 226 11.03 -16.25 -16.35
CA ALA A 226 12.49 -16.14 -16.30
C ALA A 226 12.96 -15.26 -15.12
N LEU A 227 12.21 -14.23 -14.74
CA LEU A 227 12.50 -13.42 -13.55
C LEU A 227 12.24 -14.19 -12.25
N GLU A 228 11.14 -14.93 -12.17
CA GLU A 228 10.83 -15.79 -11.02
C GLU A 228 11.95 -16.80 -10.75
N GLU A 229 12.41 -17.48 -11.80
CA GLU A 229 13.55 -18.41 -11.71
C GLU A 229 14.84 -17.69 -11.29
N ARG A 230 15.17 -16.57 -11.97
CA ARG A 230 16.39 -15.80 -11.69
C ARG A 230 16.48 -15.30 -10.25
N PHE A 231 15.35 -14.91 -9.65
CA PHE A 231 15.30 -14.44 -8.26
C PHE A 231 15.04 -15.56 -7.24
N GLY A 232 14.89 -16.80 -7.72
CA GLY A 232 14.61 -17.98 -6.90
C GLY A 232 13.27 -17.88 -6.18
N LEU A 233 12.27 -17.22 -6.76
CA LEU A 233 10.96 -17.00 -6.13
C LEU A 233 10.17 -18.30 -5.98
N THR A 234 10.45 -19.29 -6.83
CA THR A 234 9.86 -20.64 -6.80
C THR A 234 10.52 -21.59 -5.81
N TYR A 235 11.55 -21.15 -5.07
CA TYR A 235 12.16 -21.97 -4.02
C TYR A 235 11.12 -22.31 -2.96
N GLN A 236 10.80 -23.59 -2.81
CA GLN A 236 9.81 -24.09 -1.86
C GLN A 236 10.47 -24.41 -0.51
N SER A 237 9.98 -23.78 0.55
CA SER A 237 10.47 -23.97 1.92
C SER A 237 9.68 -25.04 2.69
N GLY A 238 8.45 -25.35 2.27
CA GLY A 238 7.60 -26.39 2.87
C GLY A 238 6.23 -26.50 2.20
N VAL A 239 5.28 -27.20 2.84
CA VAL A 239 3.88 -27.31 2.42
C VAL A 239 2.95 -26.88 3.57
N ALA A 240 2.33 -25.71 3.44
CA ALA A 240 1.38 -25.20 4.41
C ALA A 240 0.19 -26.18 4.54
N PRO A 241 -0.14 -26.67 5.76
CA PRO A 241 -1.12 -27.74 5.93
C PRO A 241 -2.57 -27.27 5.73
N GLN A 242 -2.82 -25.97 5.87
CA GLN A 242 -4.12 -25.33 5.75
C GLN A 242 -3.97 -23.85 5.38
N ASP A 243 -5.09 -23.20 5.10
CA ASP A 243 -5.13 -21.75 4.91
C ASP A 243 -4.97 -21.03 6.25
N TYR A 244 -4.12 -20.01 6.25
CA TYR A 244 -3.94 -19.06 7.33
C TYR A 244 -4.26 -17.66 6.80
N THR A 245 -5.34 -17.08 7.29
CA THR A 245 -5.86 -15.80 6.77
C THR A 245 -5.62 -14.68 7.76
N MET A 246 -5.38 -13.48 7.26
CA MET A 246 -5.22 -12.28 8.07
C MET A 246 -6.53 -11.84 8.71
N THR A 247 -7.61 -11.76 7.92
CA THR A 247 -8.87 -11.15 8.34
C THR A 247 -10.07 -12.08 8.22
N ARG A 248 -9.96 -13.23 7.56
CA ARG A 248 -11.12 -14.13 7.33
C ARG A 248 -11.41 -15.08 8.50
N HIS A 249 -10.54 -15.11 9.49
CA HIS A 249 -10.71 -15.85 10.75
C HIS A 249 -10.40 -14.94 11.93
N PRO A 250 -11.08 -15.11 13.08
CA PRO A 250 -10.87 -14.26 14.25
C PRO A 250 -9.46 -14.42 14.81
N TYR A 251 -8.90 -13.34 15.34
CA TYR A 251 -7.70 -13.41 16.18
C TYR A 251 -8.11 -13.39 17.66
N PRO A 252 -7.63 -14.32 18.50
CA PRO A 252 -6.79 -15.47 18.15
C PRO A 252 -7.61 -16.66 17.62
N SER A 253 -7.06 -17.42 16.66
CA SER A 253 -7.59 -18.73 16.24
C SER A 253 -6.56 -19.53 15.43
N ALA A 254 -6.77 -20.84 15.28
CA ALA A 254 -5.86 -21.74 14.58
C ALA A 254 -5.67 -21.42 13.08
N ASN A 255 -6.67 -20.76 12.44
CA ASN A 255 -6.62 -20.36 11.03
C ASN A 255 -6.25 -18.88 10.87
N SER A 256 -5.94 -18.16 11.94
CA SER A 256 -5.45 -16.79 11.88
C SER A 256 -3.95 -16.79 11.58
N LEU A 257 -3.55 -16.15 10.49
CA LEU A 257 -2.14 -15.89 10.20
C LEU A 257 -1.48 -15.11 11.34
N LEU A 258 -2.21 -14.20 11.98
CA LEU A 258 -1.68 -13.41 13.09
C LEU A 258 -1.37 -14.28 14.32
N SER A 259 -2.23 -15.24 14.65
CA SER A 259 -1.96 -16.23 15.71
C SER A 259 -0.76 -17.10 15.35
N LEU A 260 -0.73 -17.66 14.14
CA LEU A 260 0.40 -18.47 13.66
C LEU A 260 1.73 -17.69 13.77
N THR A 261 1.73 -16.43 13.31
CA THR A 261 2.94 -15.60 13.29
C THR A 261 3.46 -15.32 14.70
N ALA A 262 2.58 -14.90 15.61
CA ALA A 262 2.98 -14.48 16.95
C ALA A 262 3.26 -15.67 17.90
N GLU A 263 2.54 -16.79 17.75
CA GLU A 263 2.64 -17.92 18.67
C GLU A 263 3.62 -19.01 18.22
N GLU A 264 3.89 -19.13 16.91
CA GLU A 264 4.69 -20.24 16.37
C GLU A 264 5.84 -19.77 15.47
N VAL A 265 5.56 -19.00 14.42
CA VAL A 265 6.56 -18.66 13.38
C VAL A 265 7.73 -17.89 13.96
N VAL A 266 7.47 -16.71 14.54
CA VAL A 266 8.54 -15.86 15.05
C VAL A 266 9.23 -16.53 16.24
N PRO A 267 8.53 -17.07 17.25
CA PRO A 267 9.19 -17.78 18.34
C PRO A 267 10.11 -18.92 17.87
N THR A 268 9.67 -19.71 16.88
CA THR A 268 10.49 -20.80 16.32
C THR A 268 11.72 -20.25 15.63
N ALA A 269 11.56 -19.27 14.73
CA ALA A 269 12.68 -18.67 14.01
C ALA A 269 13.69 -18.02 14.94
N LEU A 270 13.24 -17.30 15.98
CA LEU A 270 14.11 -16.70 16.98
C LEU A 270 14.86 -17.76 17.81
N SER A 271 14.19 -18.85 18.20
CA SER A 271 14.83 -19.93 18.98
C SER A 271 15.94 -20.66 18.21
N LEU A 272 15.82 -20.75 16.88
CA LEU A 272 16.85 -21.33 16.02
C LEU A 272 18.03 -20.38 15.75
N ASN A 273 17.81 -19.07 15.93
CA ASN A 273 18.79 -18.01 15.62
C ASN A 273 19.31 -17.27 16.86
N SER A 274 19.02 -17.77 18.06
CA SER A 274 19.47 -17.17 19.32
C SER A 274 19.85 -18.24 20.33
N THR A 275 20.96 -18.04 21.04
CA THR A 275 21.36 -18.89 22.17
C THR A 275 20.78 -18.43 23.50
N ARG A 276 19.89 -17.42 23.49
CA ARG A 276 19.32 -16.82 24.69
C ARG A 276 18.21 -17.73 25.26
N ALA A 277 18.45 -18.25 26.46
CA ALA A 277 17.54 -19.20 27.12
C ALA A 277 16.45 -18.55 27.99
N GLN A 278 16.40 -17.21 28.05
CA GLN A 278 15.43 -16.51 28.91
C GLN A 278 14.01 -16.60 28.32
N PRO A 279 12.97 -16.77 29.17
CA PRO A 279 11.60 -16.71 28.72
C PRO A 279 11.28 -15.31 28.21
N PHE A 280 10.53 -15.23 27.10
CA PHE A 280 10.17 -13.95 26.50
C PHE A 280 8.67 -13.84 26.22
N ILE A 281 8.21 -12.60 26.11
CA ILE A 281 6.92 -12.24 25.51
C ILE A 281 7.23 -11.48 24.23
N LEU A 282 6.75 -11.98 23.10
CA LEU A 282 6.87 -11.33 21.81
C LEU A 282 5.71 -10.37 21.59
N LEU A 283 5.98 -9.17 21.07
CA LEU A 283 4.99 -8.20 20.61
C LEU A 283 5.26 -7.86 19.14
N LEU A 284 4.22 -7.85 18.31
CA LEU A 284 4.33 -7.51 16.89
C LEU A 284 3.23 -6.54 16.46
N SER A 285 3.48 -5.76 15.43
CA SER A 285 2.42 -5.09 14.67
C SER A 285 1.64 -6.10 13.82
N SER A 286 0.30 -6.08 13.86
CA SER A 286 -0.51 -6.94 12.97
C SER A 286 -0.33 -6.59 11.50
N GLY A 287 -0.10 -5.30 11.19
CA GLY A 287 0.16 -4.82 9.83
C GLY A 287 1.49 -5.27 9.23
N SER A 288 2.34 -5.96 10.00
CA SER A 288 3.57 -6.59 9.48
C SER A 288 3.27 -7.67 8.44
N GLN A 289 2.10 -8.33 8.56
CA GLN A 289 1.61 -9.28 7.59
C GLN A 289 0.79 -8.54 6.53
N ARG A 290 0.93 -8.91 5.25
CA ARG A 290 0.33 -8.19 4.11
C ARG A 290 -0.57 -9.06 3.24
N PHE A 291 -0.48 -10.39 3.37
CA PHE A 291 -1.27 -11.32 2.59
C PHE A 291 -1.50 -12.65 3.33
N ASP A 292 -2.55 -13.36 2.94
CA ASP A 292 -2.89 -14.68 3.45
C ASP A 292 -1.86 -15.73 2.99
N ILE A 293 -1.70 -16.81 3.76
CA ILE A 293 -0.96 -18.00 3.34
C ILE A 293 -1.97 -19.09 3.01
N TYR A 294 -1.98 -19.57 1.77
CA TYR A 294 -2.87 -20.64 1.35
C TYR A 294 -2.22 -22.01 1.53
N LYS A 295 -3.06 -23.02 1.74
CA LYS A 295 -2.68 -24.43 1.80
C LYS A 295 -1.94 -24.84 0.53
N GLY A 296 -0.85 -25.58 0.70
CA GLY A 296 -0.07 -26.12 -0.40
C GLY A 296 1.40 -25.67 -0.36
N PRO A 297 2.11 -25.73 -1.50
CA PRO A 297 3.52 -25.34 -1.58
C PRO A 297 3.72 -23.92 -1.05
N PHE A 298 4.61 -23.76 -0.06
CA PHE A 298 5.00 -22.45 0.45
C PHE A 298 6.37 -22.07 -0.10
N THR A 299 6.39 -21.03 -0.92
CA THR A 299 7.58 -20.59 -1.66
C THR A 299 8.18 -19.29 -1.10
N LYS A 300 9.37 -18.94 -1.57
CA LYS A 300 9.98 -17.63 -1.30
C LYS A 300 9.08 -16.49 -1.78
N ASN A 301 8.30 -16.68 -2.86
CA ASN A 301 7.31 -15.70 -3.28
C ASN A 301 6.26 -15.48 -2.19
N ASP A 302 5.66 -16.56 -1.69
CA ASP A 302 4.62 -16.50 -0.65
C ASP A 302 5.15 -15.84 0.63
N GLN A 303 6.39 -16.17 1.02
CA GLN A 303 7.10 -15.54 2.13
C GLN A 303 7.18 -14.02 1.97
N LEU A 304 7.64 -13.54 0.81
CA LEU A 304 7.80 -12.11 0.55
C LEU A 304 6.45 -11.40 0.35
N THR A 305 5.43 -12.09 -0.16
CA THR A 305 4.07 -11.56 -0.29
C THR A 305 3.40 -11.42 1.07
N ALA A 306 3.54 -12.41 1.96
CA ALA A 306 2.93 -12.41 3.28
C ALA A 306 3.67 -11.49 4.27
N SER A 307 5.01 -11.49 4.30
CA SER A 307 5.82 -10.68 5.24
C SER A 307 6.99 -9.99 4.50
N PRO A 308 6.78 -8.82 3.87
CA PRO A 308 7.77 -8.17 3.02
C PRO A 308 8.81 -7.32 3.78
N PHE A 309 8.54 -6.94 5.04
CA PHE A 309 9.37 -5.99 5.77
C PHE A 309 10.63 -6.63 6.32
N VAL A 310 11.71 -5.86 6.40
CA VAL A 310 13.06 -6.33 6.79
C VAL A 310 13.40 -5.84 8.20
N ASN A 311 12.42 -5.82 9.10
CA ASN A 311 12.54 -5.30 10.46
C ASN A 311 13.46 -6.20 11.30
N ALA A 312 14.19 -5.58 12.23
CA ALA A 312 14.98 -6.29 13.22
C ALA A 312 14.11 -6.75 14.39
N TYR A 313 14.44 -7.91 14.98
CA TYR A 313 13.90 -8.28 16.29
C TYR A 313 14.83 -7.79 17.39
N VAL A 314 14.28 -6.99 18.29
CA VAL A 314 14.99 -6.39 19.42
C VAL A 314 14.29 -6.74 20.73
N TYR A 315 14.94 -6.48 21.86
CA TYR A 315 14.36 -6.77 23.16
C TYR A 315 14.81 -5.83 24.27
N VAL A 316 13.99 -5.75 25.31
CA VAL A 316 14.34 -5.20 26.62
C VAL A 316 14.49 -6.37 27.60
N ALA A 317 15.63 -6.43 28.27
CA ALA A 317 15.99 -7.55 29.15
C ALA A 317 15.33 -7.46 30.54
N ASP A 318 15.05 -8.62 31.13
CA ASP A 318 14.73 -8.80 32.56
C ASP A 318 13.59 -7.89 33.05
N VAL A 319 12.55 -7.70 32.23
CA VAL A 319 11.36 -6.93 32.58
C VAL A 319 10.53 -7.71 33.59
N PRO A 320 10.07 -7.10 34.70
CA PRO A 320 9.18 -7.76 35.64
C PRO A 320 7.94 -8.31 34.92
N TYR A 321 7.63 -9.60 35.14
CA TYR A 321 6.57 -10.29 34.40
C TYR A 321 5.22 -9.56 34.50
N GLU A 322 4.88 -9.06 35.69
CA GLU A 322 3.65 -8.28 35.92
C GLU A 322 3.53 -6.99 35.11
N ALA A 323 4.67 -6.38 34.74
CA ALA A 323 4.70 -5.23 33.86
C ALA A 323 4.59 -5.67 32.40
N ALA A 324 5.33 -6.70 32.00
CA ALA A 324 5.38 -7.20 30.64
C ALA A 324 4.00 -7.64 30.12
N VAL A 325 3.21 -8.37 30.93
CA VAL A 325 1.86 -8.82 30.54
C VAL A 325 0.83 -7.69 30.38
N LYS A 326 1.12 -6.49 30.92
CA LYS A 326 0.26 -5.31 30.78
C LYS A 326 0.54 -4.51 29.49
N VAL A 327 1.65 -4.79 28.81
CA VAL A 327 2.07 -4.02 27.63
C VAL A 327 1.08 -4.20 26.48
N LEU A 328 0.79 -5.43 26.06
CA LEU A 328 -0.11 -5.69 24.92
C LEU A 328 -1.51 -5.09 25.10
N PRO A 329 -2.24 -5.35 26.21
CA PRO A 329 -3.56 -4.75 26.40
C PRO A 329 -3.51 -3.23 26.38
N ARG A 330 -2.45 -2.64 26.95
CA ARG A 330 -2.30 -1.19 26.99
C ARG A 330 -2.00 -0.61 25.61
N MET A 331 -1.15 -1.25 24.81
CA MET A 331 -0.86 -0.85 23.43
C MET A 331 -2.11 -0.93 22.55
N ASN A 332 -2.90 -1.98 22.67
CA ASN A 332 -4.16 -2.11 21.92
C ASN A 332 -5.25 -1.13 22.39
N GLN A 333 -5.28 -0.76 23.68
CA GLN A 333 -6.19 0.27 24.20
C GLN A 333 -5.78 1.68 23.79
N ASP A 334 -4.49 2.00 23.86
CA ASP A 334 -3.98 3.27 23.39
C ASP A 334 -4.14 3.33 21.85
N GLY A 335 -4.04 2.18 21.18
CA GLY A 335 -4.06 2.10 19.73
C GLY A 335 -2.75 2.62 19.15
N PRO A 336 -2.58 2.50 17.83
CA PRO A 336 -1.30 2.77 17.21
C PRO A 336 -0.95 4.27 17.18
N GLU A 337 -1.94 5.16 17.28
CA GLU A 337 -1.78 6.62 17.19
C GLU A 337 -1.55 7.30 18.55
N ARG A 338 -2.17 6.80 19.63
CA ARG A 338 -2.23 7.52 20.92
C ARG A 338 -0.93 7.47 21.70
N ILE A 339 -0.01 6.58 21.32
CA ILE A 339 1.35 6.57 21.88
C ILE A 339 2.20 7.68 21.23
N TRP A 340 1.80 8.23 20.07
CA TRP A 340 2.49 9.32 19.38
C TRP A 340 1.95 10.73 19.72
N GLY A 341 1.13 10.82 20.77
CA GLY A 341 0.90 12.07 21.50
C GLY A 341 0.31 13.22 20.68
N ARG A 342 -0.97 13.45 20.89
CA ARG A 342 -1.57 14.80 20.98
C ARG A 342 -1.03 15.58 22.21
N GLU A 343 0.24 15.41 22.54
CA GLU A 343 0.95 16.19 23.56
C GLU A 343 2.00 17.04 22.84
N GLU A 344 1.63 18.31 22.69
CA GLU A 344 2.45 19.52 22.59
C GLU A 344 3.96 19.38 22.26
N LEU A 345 4.35 19.97 21.13
CA LEU A 345 5.63 20.67 20.93
C LEU A 345 6.94 19.86 20.93
N GLU A 346 6.97 18.64 20.38
CA GLU A 346 8.22 18.05 19.86
C GLU A 346 8.11 17.76 18.37
N GLU A 347 9.20 17.99 17.62
CA GLU A 347 9.30 17.72 16.18
C GLU A 347 8.87 16.28 15.88
N GLU A 348 7.66 16.12 15.33
CA GLU A 348 7.20 14.83 14.83
C GLU A 348 8.23 14.27 13.83
N THR A 349 8.91 13.20 14.23
CA THR A 349 9.99 12.63 13.42
C THR A 349 9.43 12.11 12.08
N ARG A 350 10.26 12.13 11.04
CA ARG A 350 9.92 11.56 9.72
C ARG A 350 9.43 10.11 9.82
N GLU A 351 9.98 9.35 10.75
CA GLU A 351 9.60 7.96 10.97
C GLU A 351 8.19 7.85 11.54
N THR A 352 7.85 8.66 12.56
CA THR A 352 6.49 8.71 13.15
C THR A 352 5.43 9.03 12.11
N ARG A 353 5.69 10.00 11.23
CA ARG A 353 4.78 10.35 10.12
C ARG A 353 4.56 9.19 9.16
N ARG A 354 5.61 8.43 8.83
CA ARG A 354 5.54 7.34 7.84
C ARG A 354 4.60 6.26 8.33
N ARG A 355 4.75 5.90 9.61
CA ARG A 355 3.90 4.92 10.27
C ARG A 355 2.44 5.35 10.28
N ARG A 356 2.15 6.64 10.55
CA ARG A 356 0.76 7.15 10.53
C ARG A 356 0.09 6.94 9.18
N VAL A 357 0.78 7.29 8.08
CA VAL A 357 0.27 7.10 6.72
C VAL A 357 0.01 5.63 6.40
N GLU A 358 0.93 4.73 6.74
CA GLU A 358 0.75 3.28 6.55
C GLU A 358 -0.49 2.75 7.30
N MET A 359 -0.75 3.28 8.49
CA MET A 359 -1.89 2.88 9.32
C MET A 359 -3.23 3.45 8.84
N GLU A 360 -3.22 4.63 8.23
CA GLU A 360 -4.41 5.21 7.58
C GLU A 360 -4.87 4.34 6.40
N VAL A 361 -3.94 3.84 5.58
CA VAL A 361 -4.22 2.90 4.49
C VAL A 361 -4.85 1.61 5.03
N GLU A 362 -4.22 0.99 6.03
CA GLU A 362 -4.74 -0.25 6.62
C GLU A 362 -6.12 -0.05 7.24
N ARG A 363 -6.34 1.04 7.98
CA ARG A 363 -7.65 1.36 8.56
C ARG A 363 -8.71 1.56 7.47
N GLY A 364 -8.39 2.32 6.42
CA GLY A 364 -9.30 2.56 5.31
C GLY A 364 -9.71 1.24 4.64
N TYR A 365 -8.74 0.36 4.39
CA TYR A 365 -8.99 -0.95 3.82
C TYR A 365 -9.85 -1.85 4.73
N GLN A 366 -9.54 -1.93 6.03
CA GLN A 366 -10.31 -2.74 7.00
C GLN A 366 -11.75 -2.22 7.17
N ALA A 367 -11.94 -0.90 7.21
CA ALA A 367 -13.26 -0.29 7.29
C ALA A 367 -14.11 -0.60 6.05
N TRP A 368 -13.49 -0.60 4.87
CA TRP A 368 -14.12 -0.96 3.61
C TRP A 368 -14.47 -2.46 3.56
N LEU A 369 -13.57 -3.36 3.97
CA LEU A 369 -13.86 -4.78 4.11
C LEU A 369 -15.06 -5.03 5.05
N ALA A 370 -15.09 -4.36 6.20
CA ALA A 370 -16.19 -4.46 7.16
C ALA A 370 -17.52 -3.89 6.62
N SER A 371 -17.49 -2.94 5.69
CA SER A 371 -18.71 -2.40 5.08
C SER A 371 -19.39 -3.44 4.18
N MET A 372 -18.63 -4.27 3.47
CA MET A 372 -19.17 -5.35 2.62
C MET A 372 -19.91 -6.42 3.42
N GLN A 373 -19.49 -6.69 4.65
CA GLN A 373 -20.21 -7.66 5.49
C GLN A 373 -21.63 -7.23 5.81
N ARG A 374 -21.92 -5.92 5.81
CA ARG A 374 -23.28 -5.42 6.07
C ARG A 374 -24.25 -5.81 4.96
N VAL A 375 -23.75 -6.07 3.76
CA VAL A 375 -24.53 -6.55 2.61
C VAL A 375 -24.52 -8.09 2.48
N ALA A 376 -23.84 -8.81 3.37
CA ALA A 376 -23.71 -10.27 3.32
C ALA A 376 -24.98 -11.06 3.74
N ALA A 377 -25.96 -10.41 4.39
CA ALA A 377 -27.12 -11.08 4.97
C ALA A 377 -28.01 -11.81 3.94
N ASN A 378 -27.91 -11.45 2.65
CA ASN A 378 -28.64 -12.08 1.54
C ASN A 378 -27.68 -12.66 0.48
N ALA A 379 -26.42 -12.94 0.85
CA ALA A 379 -25.44 -13.39 -0.12
C ALA A 379 -25.74 -14.82 -0.58
N ASP A 380 -25.77 -15.01 -1.90
CA ASP A 380 -25.88 -16.32 -2.52
C ASP A 380 -24.56 -17.09 -2.30
N SER A 381 -24.64 -18.27 -1.70
CA SER A 381 -23.49 -19.13 -1.41
C SER A 381 -22.96 -19.86 -2.64
N GLU A 382 -23.68 -19.83 -3.78
CA GLU A 382 -23.23 -20.44 -5.04
C GLU A 382 -22.26 -19.55 -5.82
N LEU A 383 -22.15 -18.27 -5.47
CA LEU A 383 -21.23 -17.33 -6.10
C LEU A 383 -19.79 -17.50 -5.60
N SER A 384 -18.83 -17.02 -6.39
CA SER A 384 -17.44 -16.97 -5.95
C SER A 384 -17.25 -15.91 -4.85
N LEU A 385 -16.32 -16.19 -3.93
CA LEU A 385 -15.88 -15.19 -2.96
C LEU A 385 -15.17 -14.04 -3.68
N GLY A 386 -15.53 -12.80 -3.31
CA GLY A 386 -14.95 -11.61 -3.93
C GLY A 386 -15.40 -10.33 -3.24
N TYR A 387 -15.10 -9.20 -3.88
CA TYR A 387 -15.52 -7.90 -3.39
C TYR A 387 -16.98 -7.62 -3.77
N VAL A 388 -17.72 -7.04 -2.83
CA VAL A 388 -19.09 -6.51 -3.05
C VAL A 388 -19.04 -5.03 -2.73
N THR A 389 -18.70 -4.24 -3.74
CA THR A 389 -18.38 -2.83 -3.60
C THR A 389 -19.63 -1.99 -3.40
N VAL A 390 -19.64 -1.23 -2.31
CA VAL A 390 -20.64 -0.18 -2.04
C VAL A 390 -19.90 1.16 -2.07
N ASP A 391 -20.16 1.95 -3.10
CA ASP A 391 -19.54 3.25 -3.33
C ASP A 391 -20.61 4.35 -3.52
N SER A 392 -20.18 5.56 -3.87
CA SER A 392 -21.07 6.74 -3.97
C SER A 392 -21.59 6.99 -5.39
N CYS A 393 -21.42 6.06 -6.32
CA CYS A 393 -21.87 6.21 -7.70
C CYS A 393 -23.12 5.37 -7.99
N PRO A 394 -23.94 5.76 -8.99
CA PRO A 394 -25.09 4.97 -9.42
C PRO A 394 -24.72 3.54 -9.87
N ASP A 395 -25.66 2.62 -9.71
CA ASP A 395 -25.60 1.20 -10.08
C ASP A 395 -24.46 0.41 -9.42
N ALA A 396 -24.56 -0.93 -9.47
CA ALA A 396 -23.48 -1.81 -9.01
C ALA A 396 -22.21 -1.63 -9.86
N GLY A 397 -21.05 -1.64 -9.19
CA GLY A 397 -19.74 -1.43 -9.82
C GLY A 397 -19.00 -2.70 -10.20
N ASP A 398 -19.11 -3.77 -9.43
CA ASP A 398 -18.39 -5.01 -9.74
C ASP A 398 -18.91 -5.65 -11.04
N ASP A 399 -18.01 -6.23 -11.84
CA ASP A 399 -18.37 -6.84 -13.13
C ASP A 399 -19.12 -8.17 -12.99
N ILE A 400 -18.83 -8.90 -11.92
CA ILE A 400 -19.40 -10.19 -11.59
C ILE A 400 -19.96 -10.13 -10.16
N PRO A 401 -21.13 -10.73 -9.89
CA PRO A 401 -21.65 -10.83 -8.54
C PRO A 401 -20.83 -11.81 -7.70
N HIS A 402 -20.55 -11.43 -6.45
CA HIS A 402 -19.78 -12.24 -5.50
C HIS A 402 -20.50 -12.43 -4.18
N THR A 403 -20.13 -13.49 -3.47
CA THR A 403 -20.32 -13.58 -2.03
C THR A 403 -19.22 -12.73 -1.35
N PRO A 404 -19.55 -11.81 -0.44
CA PRO A 404 -18.55 -10.98 0.22
C PRO A 404 -17.63 -11.84 1.10
N LEU A 405 -16.36 -11.44 1.19
CA LEU A 405 -15.38 -12.09 2.04
C LEU A 405 -15.80 -12.04 3.52
N PRO A 406 -15.63 -13.13 4.30
CA PRO A 406 -15.68 -13.05 5.75
C PRO A 406 -14.56 -12.15 6.26
N VAL A 407 -14.87 -11.25 7.19
CA VAL A 407 -13.95 -10.29 7.78
C VAL A 407 -14.16 -10.28 9.30
N TYR A 408 -13.07 -10.33 10.05
CA TYR A 408 -13.04 -10.21 11.48
C TYR A 408 -12.12 -9.04 11.84
N PRO A 409 -12.49 -8.20 12.82
CA PRO A 409 -11.63 -7.13 13.27
C PRO A 409 -10.35 -7.71 13.86
N ILE A 410 -9.22 -7.15 13.47
CA ILE A 410 -7.89 -7.49 13.99
C ILE A 410 -7.38 -6.37 14.91
N PRO A 411 -6.67 -6.69 16.00
CA PRO A 411 -6.06 -5.68 16.84
C PRO A 411 -4.83 -5.06 16.13
N PRO A 412 -4.43 -3.82 16.49
CA PRO A 412 -3.21 -3.20 15.98
C PRO A 412 -1.93 -3.96 16.33
N PHE A 413 -1.91 -4.58 17.52
CA PHE A 413 -0.76 -5.33 18.04
C PHE A 413 -1.19 -6.73 18.46
N ILE A 414 -0.28 -7.69 18.24
CA ILE A 414 -0.44 -9.11 18.56
C ILE A 414 0.74 -9.56 19.41
N ALA A 415 0.63 -10.70 20.07
CA ALA A 415 1.68 -11.21 20.95
C ALA A 415 1.76 -12.73 20.98
N SER A 416 2.92 -13.25 21.37
CA SER A 416 3.04 -14.66 21.73
C SER A 416 2.23 -14.99 22.99
N ARG A 417 2.02 -16.28 23.22
CA ARG A 417 1.56 -16.76 24.52
C ARG A 417 2.54 -16.35 25.62
N THR A 418 2.01 -16.03 26.79
CA THR A 418 2.81 -15.68 27.97
C THR A 418 3.39 -16.94 28.61
N PRO A 419 4.66 -16.94 29.07
CA PRO A 419 5.27 -18.07 29.76
C PRO A 419 4.45 -18.58 30.95
N SER A 420 4.33 -19.91 31.08
CA SER A 420 3.66 -20.58 32.19
C SER A 420 4.54 -21.73 32.73
N PRO A 421 4.82 -21.79 34.05
CA PRO A 421 4.38 -20.88 35.10
C PRO A 421 4.99 -19.47 34.95
N ALA A 422 4.33 -18.47 35.56
CA ALA A 422 4.78 -17.08 35.52
C ALA A 422 6.20 -16.93 36.12
N PRO A 423 7.21 -16.50 35.34
CA PRO A 423 8.55 -16.23 35.85
C PRO A 423 8.58 -14.89 36.61
N ALA A 424 9.67 -14.63 37.33
CA ALA A 424 9.88 -13.34 37.97
C ALA A 424 10.10 -12.21 36.93
N VAL A 425 10.90 -12.51 35.90
CA VAL A 425 11.23 -11.60 34.81
C VAL A 425 11.13 -12.32 33.47
N VAL A 426 10.92 -11.54 32.42
CA VAL A 426 10.93 -11.98 31.01
C VAL A 426 11.66 -10.96 30.16
N ASP A 427 12.15 -11.41 29.01
CA ASP A 427 12.47 -10.46 27.95
C ASP A 427 11.19 -10.01 27.24
N VAL A 428 11.09 -8.73 26.96
CA VAL A 428 10.05 -8.21 26.06
C VAL A 428 10.70 -8.07 24.69
N VAL A 429 10.38 -8.98 23.77
CA VAL A 429 10.91 -9.06 22.41
C VAL A 429 9.90 -8.43 21.44
N PHE A 430 10.35 -7.67 20.46
CA PHE A 430 9.48 -6.99 19.51
C PHE A 430 10.22 -6.64 18.21
N ASP A 431 9.46 -6.34 17.16
CA ASP A 431 10.03 -5.75 15.95
C ASP A 431 10.42 -4.27 16.19
N ASP A 432 11.54 -3.82 15.61
CA ASP A 432 12.07 -2.46 15.81
C ASP A 432 11.13 -1.35 15.31
N PHE A 433 10.16 -1.69 14.46
CA PHE A 433 9.13 -0.78 14.00
C PHE A 433 8.19 -0.31 15.12
N ILE A 434 7.93 -1.14 16.14
CA ILE A 434 7.09 -0.76 17.29
C ILE A 434 7.90 -0.32 18.54
N LEU A 435 9.21 -0.13 18.42
CA LEU A 435 10.10 0.19 19.54
C LEU A 435 9.61 1.37 20.39
N PRO A 436 9.28 2.54 19.81
CA PRO A 436 8.86 3.69 20.62
C PRO A 436 7.56 3.42 21.37
N GLN A 437 6.66 2.64 20.79
CA GLN A 437 5.40 2.24 21.41
C GLN A 437 5.64 1.34 22.63
N VAL A 438 6.50 0.34 22.47
CA VAL A 438 6.84 -0.60 23.55
C VAL A 438 7.49 0.13 24.72
N LEU A 439 8.51 0.97 24.48
CA LEU A 439 9.20 1.70 25.56
C LEU A 439 8.26 2.66 26.30
N LYS A 440 7.46 3.45 25.56
CA LYS A 440 6.50 4.37 26.18
C LYS A 440 5.43 3.64 26.98
N THR A 441 4.93 2.50 26.48
CA THR A 441 3.96 1.70 27.24
C THR A 441 4.60 1.03 28.46
N LEU A 442 5.81 0.49 28.36
CA LEU A 442 6.55 -0.06 29.50
C LEU A 442 6.72 0.97 30.62
N ASN A 443 7.06 2.22 30.28
CA ASN A 443 7.19 3.32 31.25
C ASN A 443 5.86 3.80 31.83
N LYS A 444 4.73 3.39 31.24
CA LYS A 444 3.38 3.76 31.69
C LYS A 444 2.74 2.71 32.58
N VAL A 445 3.08 1.44 32.41
CA VAL A 445 2.48 0.31 33.14
C VAL A 445 3.22 -0.06 34.43
N GLN A 446 4.39 0.54 34.66
CA GLN A 446 5.18 0.40 35.88
C GLN A 446 6.00 1.67 36.17
N SER A 447 6.53 1.79 37.39
CA SER A 447 7.33 2.94 37.85
C SER A 447 8.68 2.56 38.47
N ALA A 448 9.04 1.27 38.45
CA ALA A 448 10.26 0.75 39.06
C ALA A 448 11.53 1.11 38.27
N ARG A 449 11.43 1.24 36.95
CA ARG A 449 12.54 1.61 36.06
C ARG A 449 12.03 2.43 34.89
N MET A 450 12.81 3.41 34.45
CA MET A 450 12.59 4.08 33.18
C MET A 450 13.39 3.36 32.10
N TYR A 451 12.71 2.85 31.08
CA TYR A 451 13.31 2.17 29.94
C TYR A 451 13.57 3.15 28.80
N GLY A 452 14.80 3.15 28.27
CA GLY A 452 15.24 3.98 27.16
C GLY A 452 15.75 3.16 25.96
N ALA A 453 16.15 3.85 24.88
CA ALA A 453 16.69 3.20 23.68
C ALA A 453 18.00 2.44 23.97
N GLU A 454 18.76 2.89 24.96
CA GLU A 454 19.98 2.27 25.48
C GLU A 454 19.74 0.89 26.13
N ASP A 455 18.50 0.60 26.54
CA ASP A 455 18.12 -0.69 27.11
C ASP A 455 17.76 -1.73 26.05
N VAL A 456 17.65 -1.30 24.78
CA VAL A 456 17.22 -2.14 23.67
C VAL A 456 18.43 -2.77 23.00
N ARG A 457 18.37 -4.09 22.76
CA ARG A 457 19.41 -4.85 22.07
C ARG A 457 18.79 -5.72 20.98
N GLU A 458 19.56 -6.02 19.94
CA GLU A 458 19.16 -6.98 18.91
C GLU A 458 19.05 -8.39 19.52
N TYR A 459 17.97 -9.11 19.20
CA TYR A 459 17.67 -10.43 19.77
C TYR A 459 18.21 -11.58 18.92
N ALA A 460 18.13 -11.45 17.59
CA ALA A 460 18.58 -12.43 16.61
C ALA A 460 18.91 -11.77 15.27
N GLU A 461 19.74 -12.43 14.45
CA GLU A 461 20.12 -11.93 13.11
C GLU A 461 19.00 -12.05 12.07
N VAL A 462 18.09 -13.02 12.25
CA VAL A 462 16.95 -13.27 11.35
C VAL A 462 16.03 -12.05 11.27
N ARG A 463 15.61 -11.66 10.06
CA ARG A 463 14.73 -10.50 9.82
C ARG A 463 13.27 -10.93 9.65
N SER A 464 12.35 -10.00 9.83
CA SER A 464 10.90 -10.30 9.77
C SER A 464 10.41 -10.89 8.44
N ASN A 465 11.12 -10.66 7.33
CA ASN A 465 10.78 -11.25 6.03
C ASN A 465 11.33 -12.67 5.85
N GLU A 466 12.13 -13.19 6.79
CA GLU A 466 12.78 -14.50 6.69
C GLU A 466 12.12 -15.56 7.59
N VAL A 467 11.51 -15.12 8.69
CA VAL A 467 10.95 -16.00 9.74
C VAL A 467 9.95 -17.04 9.22
N LEU A 468 9.09 -16.69 8.27
CA LEU A 468 8.13 -17.64 7.68
C LEU A 468 8.85 -18.75 6.90
N GLY A 469 9.90 -18.42 6.15
CA GLY A 469 10.70 -19.40 5.44
C GLY A 469 11.42 -20.36 6.40
N VAL A 470 12.02 -19.80 7.46
CA VAL A 470 12.68 -20.59 8.51
C VAL A 470 11.69 -21.53 9.21
N TYR A 471 10.50 -21.03 9.58
CA TYR A 471 9.46 -21.85 10.20
C TYR A 471 8.96 -22.94 9.25
N ALA A 472 8.66 -22.61 7.99
CA ALA A 472 8.19 -23.57 7.01
C ALA A 472 9.17 -24.74 6.82
N GLN A 473 10.48 -24.45 6.82
CA GLN A 473 11.52 -25.47 6.67
C GLN A 473 11.53 -26.51 7.80
N VAL A 474 11.08 -26.14 9.00
CA VAL A 474 11.10 -27.05 10.16
C VAL A 474 9.72 -27.61 10.51
N ALA A 475 8.65 -26.88 10.24
CA ALA A 475 7.30 -27.23 10.67
C ALA A 475 6.41 -27.76 9.55
N TRP A 476 6.72 -27.48 8.28
CA TRP A 476 5.89 -27.81 7.11
C TRP A 476 6.55 -28.77 6.12
N ASN A 477 7.61 -29.48 6.55
CA ASN A 477 8.30 -30.50 5.75
C ASN A 477 7.98 -31.92 6.21
#